data_AF-A0A855K906-F1
#
_entry.id   AF-A0A855K906-F1
#
_cell.length_a   1.000
_cell.length_b   1.000
_cell.length_c   1.000
_cell.angle_alpha   90.00
_cell.angle_beta   90.00
_cell.angle_gamma   90.00
#
_symmetry.space_group_name_H-M   'P 1'
#
loop_
_entity.id
_entity.type
_entity.pdbx_description
1 polymer ?
#
loop_
_entity_poly.entity_id
_entity_poly.type
_entity_poly.pdbx_seq_one_letter_code
_entity_poly.pdbx_strand_id
1 'polypeptide(L)'
;MSKTVNQPWWSPIAHFAAHCFVGSIIFIIIGLPAVGLSFLVHYLESIGVSSVTIGVLTFLEVALTVTDGLLFLIYLALGIYRALKELANE
;
A
#
# COMPACT_ATOMS: atom_id res chain seq x y z
N MET A 1 -34.19 -29.13 7.16
CA MET A 1 -32.95 -29.01 7.98
C MET A 1 -32.16 -27.82 7.46
N SER A 2 -32.20 -26.71 8.19
CA SER A 2 -31.36 -25.55 7.90
C SER A 2 -29.90 -25.96 8.08
N LYS A 3 -29.12 -25.97 7.00
CA LYS A 3 -27.66 -26.11 7.10
C LYS A 3 -27.14 -24.81 7.71
N THR A 4 -27.06 -24.75 9.03
CA THR A 4 -26.22 -23.76 9.72
C THR A 4 -24.78 -24.13 9.37
N VAL A 5 -24.29 -23.63 8.24
CA VAL A 5 -22.88 -23.65 7.91
C VAL A 5 -22.21 -22.79 8.97
N ASN A 6 -21.69 -23.42 10.02
CA ASN A 6 -20.81 -22.75 10.97
C ASN A 6 -19.63 -22.22 10.15
N GLN A 7 -19.58 -20.91 9.98
CA GLN A 7 -18.44 -20.26 9.36
C GLN A 7 -17.21 -20.68 10.18
N PRO A 8 -16.13 -21.14 9.54
CA PRO A 8 -14.96 -21.55 10.28
C PRO A 8 -14.36 -20.34 11.03
N TRP A 9 -13.90 -20.52 12.26
CA TRP A 9 -13.27 -19.47 13.10
C TRP A 9 -12.08 -18.74 12.43
N TRP A 10 -11.53 -19.33 11.37
CA TRP A 10 -10.42 -18.79 10.57
C TRP A 10 -10.88 -18.02 9.32
N SER A 11 -12.19 -18.03 9.03
CA SER A 11 -12.80 -17.29 7.90
C SER A 11 -12.51 -15.78 7.94
N PRO A 12 -12.61 -15.09 9.10
CA PRO A 12 -12.26 -13.67 9.21
C PRO A 12 -10.77 -13.41 8.95
N ILE A 13 -9.90 -14.32 9.42
CA ILE A 13 -8.45 -14.23 9.24
C ILE A 13 -8.09 -14.42 7.75
N ALA A 14 -8.70 -15.40 7.09
CA ALA A 14 -8.49 -15.65 5.65
C ALA A 14 -8.98 -14.47 4.80
N HIS A 15 -10.13 -13.89 5.14
CA HIS A 15 -10.67 -12.72 4.46
C HIS A 15 -9.80 -11.47 4.64
N PHE A 16 -9.26 -11.26 5.85
CA PHE A 16 -8.28 -10.21 6.11
C PHE A 16 -6.97 -10.43 5.35
N ALA A 17 -6.43 -11.64 5.35
CA ALA A 17 -5.21 -11.98 4.63
C ALA A 17 -5.35 -11.74 3.12
N ALA A 18 -6.50 -12.09 2.53
CA ALA A 18 -6.79 -11.79 1.13
C ALA A 18 -6.83 -10.27 0.86
N HIS A 19 -7.48 -9.48 1.74
CA HIS A 19 -7.48 -8.01 1.63
C HIS A 19 -6.07 -7.41 1.76
N CYS A 20 -5.26 -7.90 2.69
CA CYS A 20 -3.87 -7.46 2.84
C CYS A 20 -3.04 -7.81 1.61
N PHE A 21 -3.22 -9.00 1.04
CA PHE A 21 -2.50 -9.43 -0.16
C PHE A 21 -2.84 -8.56 -1.37
N VAL A 22 -4.13 -8.36 -1.65
CA VAL A 22 -4.59 -7.50 -2.75
C VAL A 22 -4.14 -6.05 -2.53
N GLY A 23 -4.27 -5.53 -1.31
CA GLY A 23 -3.82 -4.18 -0.97
C GLY A 23 -2.31 -4.01 -1.15
N SER A 24 -1.52 -5.03 -0.83
CA SER A 24 -0.06 -5.01 -1.02
C SER A 24 0.32 -5.00 -2.50
N ILE A 25 -0.38 -5.77 -3.34
CA ILE A 25 -0.15 -5.75 -4.79
C ILE A 25 -0.45 -4.36 -5.36
N ILE A 26 -1.58 -3.75 -4.97
CA ILE A 26 -1.96 -2.41 -5.42
C ILE A 26 -0.91 -1.38 -4.96
N PHE A 27 -0.47 -1.47 -3.70
CA PHE A 27 0.61 -0.63 -3.17
C PHE A 27 1.90 -0.77 -3.97
N ILE A 28 2.32 -1.98 -4.32
CA ILE A 28 3.50 -2.18 -5.16
C ILE A 28 3.32 -1.52 -6.54
N ILE A 29 2.17 -1.70 -7.18
CA ILE A 29 1.89 -1.14 -8.51
C ILE A 29 1.92 0.40 -8.48
N ILE A 30 1.37 1.02 -7.44
CA ILE A 30 1.31 2.48 -7.28
C ILE A 30 2.66 3.06 -6.83
N GLY A 31 3.40 2.33 -5.99
CA GLY A 31 4.73 2.73 -5.52
C GLY A 31 5.83 2.56 -6.57
N LEU A 32 5.64 1.69 -7.57
CA LEU A 32 6.62 1.44 -8.64
C LEU A 32 6.98 2.70 -9.45
N PRO A 33 6.02 3.58 -9.82
CA PRO A 33 6.31 4.92 -10.34
C PRO A 33 7.27 5.75 -9.50
N ALA A 34 7.17 5.72 -8.17
CA ALA A 34 8.05 6.49 -7.30
C ALA A 34 9.49 5.95 -7.36
N VAL A 35 9.65 4.62 -7.37
CA VAL A 35 10.95 3.97 -7.60
C VAL A 35 11.51 4.33 -8.98
N GLY A 36 10.67 4.29 -10.03
CA GLY A 36 11.05 4.71 -11.38
C GLY A 36 11.48 6.18 -11.45
N LEU A 37 10.81 7.05 -10.70
CA LEU A 37 11.15 8.46 -10.59
C LEU A 37 12.52 8.64 -9.92
N SER A 38 12.84 7.85 -8.89
CA SER A 38 14.16 7.85 -8.24
C SER A 38 15.27 7.48 -9.22
N PHE A 39 15.06 6.43 -10.05
CA PHE A 39 16.00 6.07 -11.12
C PHE A 39 16.14 7.21 -12.15
N LEU A 40 15.03 7.86 -12.51
CA LEU A 40 15.03 8.97 -13.46
C LEU A 40 15.81 10.17 -12.91
N VAL A 41 15.62 10.52 -11.64
CA VAL A 41 16.36 11.61 -10.96
C VAL A 41 17.87 11.37 -11.04
N HIS A 42 18.33 10.17 -10.64
CA HIS A 42 19.75 9.82 -10.69
C HIS A 42 20.30 9.82 -12.12
N TYR A 43 19.52 9.36 -13.09
CA TYR A 43 19.91 9.39 -14.49
C TYR A 43 20.04 10.84 -15.01
N LEU A 44 19.07 11.71 -14.71
CA LEU A 44 19.09 13.11 -15.14
C LEU A 44 20.23 13.90 -14.50
N GLU A 45 20.57 13.58 -13.24
CA GLU A 45 21.74 14.13 -12.56
C GLU A 45 23.03 13.71 -13.28
N SER A 46 23.13 12.46 -13.73
CA SER A 46 24.31 11.95 -14.45
C SER A 46 24.58 12.62 -15.80
N ILE A 47 23.53 13.13 -16.47
CA ILE A 47 23.65 13.83 -17.76
C ILE A 47 23.69 15.36 -17.61
N GLY A 48 23.76 15.88 -16.37
CA GLY A 48 23.96 17.29 -16.09
C GLY A 48 22.71 18.17 -16.24
N VAL A 49 21.51 17.62 -16.00
CA VAL A 49 20.26 18.40 -16.01
C VAL A 49 20.27 19.47 -14.91
N SER A 50 19.52 20.56 -15.13
CA SER A 50 19.44 21.68 -14.20
C SER A 50 19.04 21.23 -12.79
N SER A 51 19.69 21.81 -11.77
CA SER A 51 19.42 21.53 -10.36
C SER A 51 17.98 21.84 -9.95
N VAL A 52 17.34 22.81 -10.59
CA VAL A 52 15.92 23.14 -10.36
C VAL A 52 15.02 22.00 -10.81
N THR A 53 15.25 21.44 -12.00
CA THR A 53 14.49 20.29 -12.52
C THR A 53 14.66 19.07 -11.64
N ILE A 54 15.90 18.77 -11.24
CA ILE A 54 16.20 17.67 -10.31
C ILE A 54 15.47 17.88 -8.98
N GLY A 55 15.53 19.08 -8.40
CA GLY A 55 14.86 19.39 -7.13
C GLY A 55 13.34 19.19 -7.18
N VAL A 56 12.68 19.56 -8.28
CA VAL A 56 11.24 19.33 -8.47
C VAL A 56 10.93 17.84 -8.57
N LEU A 57 11.72 17.07 -9.31
CA LEU A 57 11.53 15.63 -9.46
C LEU A 57 11.77 14.87 -8.15
N THR A 58 12.82 15.23 -7.40
CA THR A 58 13.09 14.67 -6.07
C THR A 58 11.98 15.01 -5.07
N PHE A 59 11.45 16.23 -5.10
CA PHE A 59 10.30 16.58 -4.26
C PHE A 59 9.09 15.71 -4.59
N LEU A 60 8.81 15.50 -5.88
CA LEU A 60 7.70 14.66 -6.32
C LEU A 60 7.90 13.19 -5.91
N GLU A 61 9.11 12.66 -6.03
CA GLU A 61 9.48 11.32 -5.57
C GLU A 61 9.16 11.13 -4.08
N VAL A 62 9.61 12.06 -3.25
CA VAL A 62 9.35 12.02 -1.80
C VAL A 62 7.86 12.13 -1.52
N ALA A 63 7.16 13.08 -2.15
CA ALA A 63 5.73 13.30 -1.94
C ALA A 63 4.90 12.07 -2.32
N LEU A 64 5.19 11.44 -3.45
CA LEU A 64 4.52 10.22 -3.91
C LEU A 64 4.79 9.06 -2.96
N THR A 65 6.05 8.81 -2.62
CA THR A 65 6.45 7.70 -1.75
C THR A 65 5.82 7.80 -0.36
N VAL A 66 5.87 9.00 0.24
CA VAL A 66 5.31 9.25 1.56
C VAL A 66 3.79 9.10 1.55
N THR A 67 3.12 9.67 0.53
CA THR A 67 1.67 9.61 0.41
C THR A 67 1.19 8.17 0.25
N ASP A 68 1.80 7.41 -0.65
CA ASP A 68 1.44 6.03 -0.90
C ASP A 68 1.67 5.16 0.35
N GLY A 69 2.82 5.32 1.01
CA GLY A 69 3.13 4.61 2.25
C GLY A 69 2.13 4.92 3.37
N LEU A 70 1.72 6.17 3.51
CA LEU A 70 0.77 6.58 4.55
C LEU A 70 -0.64 6.05 4.28
N LEU A 71 -1.08 6.07 3.02
CA LEU A 71 -2.36 5.48 2.61
C LEU A 71 -2.38 3.96 2.85
N PHE A 72 -1.28 3.27 2.55
CA PHE A 72 -1.16 1.83 2.80
C PHE A 72 -1.23 1.49 4.29
N LEU A 73 -0.57 2.28 5.14
CA LEU A 73 -0.65 2.11 6.60
C LEU A 73 -2.08 2.32 7.13
N ILE A 74 -2.78 3.36 6.66
CA ILE A 74 -4.19 3.61 7.02
C ILE A 74 -5.06 2.43 6.58
N TYR A 75 -4.87 1.95 5.36
CA TYR A 75 -5.58 0.79 4.83
C TYR A 75 -5.38 -0.45 5.71
N LEU A 76 -4.14 -0.76 6.08
CA LEU A 76 -3.83 -1.87 6.98
C LEU A 76 -4.48 -1.69 8.36
N ALA A 77 -4.36 -0.52 8.96
CA ALA A 77 -4.93 -0.25 10.29
C ALA A 77 -6.46 -0.43 10.32
N LEU A 78 -7.16 0.06 9.29
CA LEU A 78 -8.61 -0.11 9.14
C LEU A 78 -8.98 -1.58 8.92
N GLY A 79 -8.20 -2.31 8.12
CA GLY A 79 -8.39 -3.74 7.91
C GLY A 79 -8.24 -4.55 9.20
N ILE A 80 -7.18 -4.28 9.98
CA ILE A 80 -6.93 -4.92 11.27
C ILE A 80 -8.07 -4.62 12.24
N TYR A 81 -8.48 -3.35 12.34
CA TYR A 81 -9.57 -2.93 13.21
C TYR A 81 -10.88 -3.67 12.88
N ARG A 82 -11.21 -3.80 11.59
CA ARG A 82 -12.41 -4.54 11.15
C ARG A 82 -12.34 -6.02 11.50
N ALA A 83 -11.21 -6.67 11.25
CA ALA A 83 -11.02 -8.08 11.58
C ALA A 83 -11.14 -8.34 13.09
N LEU A 84 -10.52 -7.49 13.92
CA LEU A 84 -10.63 -7.57 15.37
C LEU A 84 -12.06 -7.35 15.86
N LYS A 85 -12.77 -6.38 15.28
CA LYS A 85 -14.19 -6.13 15.61
C LYS A 85 -15.08 -7.30 15.23
N GLU A 86 -14.81 -7.98 14.12
CA GLU A 86 -15.58 -9.14 13.66
C GLU A 86 -15.37 -10.34 14.60
N LEU A 87 -14.12 -10.61 14.99
CA LEU A 87 -13.78 -11.64 15.98
C LEU A 87 -14.35 -11.37 17.38
N ALA A 88 -14.47 -10.10 17.78
CA ALA A 88 -15.02 -9.74 19.09
C ALA A 88 -16.56 -9.79 19.15
N ASN A 89 -17.24 -9.88 17.99
CA ASN A 89 -18.70 -9.98 17.90
C ASN A 89 -19.19 -11.41 17.56
N GLU A 90 -18.28 -12.38 17.38
CA GLU A 90 -18.58 -13.83 17.42
C GLU A 90 -18.67 -14.35 18.86
#